data_AF-A0A085YY06-F1
#
_entry.id   AF-A0A085YY06-F1
#
_cell.length_a   1.000
_cell.length_b   1.000
_cell.length_c   1.000
_cell.angle_alpha   90.00
_cell.angle_beta   90.00
_cell.angle_gamma   90.00
#
_symmetry.space_group_name_H-M   'P 1'
#
loop_
_entity.id
_entity.type
_entity.pdbx_description
1 polymer ?
#
loop_
_entity_poly.entity_id
_entity_poly.type
_entity_poly.pdbx_seq_one_letter_code
_entity_poly.pdbx_strand_id
1 'polypeptide(L)'
;VATVLAVMLFFFSNNIIPDFQKKAKNMLFNIAQTKPALNFTPGQFIDQLPGYMVKFDKIYGENGENIEGVFVHRKASTYENQQSIVAEKGKFVPAANKNFLKLELYNGYIFEDNFAGKGENVRQKQPDQAIKFDTLVSHFDISEVINKAIEKEQITDDYRFQTYGQLNETVAKNKKDNADFFSNISSDVLSQSNSVISYMDKTKSKTVAKQQIKLDTIKGEKKLEILSNAYNRLDNLKSTASGKKSEFSSNIKYFSKVVIYQQRIISYSVTCIIFFLIGASLGSIIRKGGMGLPVIIAIIIFIIFYVMNLGIENIAWGGGMSPYLAAWLPNLILLPFGIWMTYKALTDSQLFDAEKYKALFKPITKRFSKSKEHQRYQ
;
A
#
# COMPACT_ATOMS: atom_id res chain seq x y z
N VAL A 1 -9.85 -36.48 3.08
CA VAL A 1 -10.45 -35.14 3.28
C VAL A 1 -9.42 -34.02 3.11
N ALA A 2 -8.36 -33.96 3.93
CA ALA A 2 -7.35 -32.89 3.85
C ALA A 2 -6.73 -32.71 2.45
N THR A 3 -6.36 -33.79 1.77
CA THR A 3 -5.82 -33.74 0.40
C THR A 3 -6.82 -33.15 -0.61
N VAL A 4 -8.10 -33.52 -0.50
CA VAL A 4 -9.15 -32.99 -1.38
C VAL A 4 -9.35 -31.49 -1.16
N LEU A 5 -9.36 -31.05 0.10
CA LEU A 5 -9.45 -29.63 0.45
C LEU A 5 -8.22 -28.84 -0.03
N ALA A 6 -7.01 -29.41 0.07
CA ALA A 6 -5.80 -28.79 -0.44
C ALA A 6 -5.83 -28.61 -1.96
N VAL A 7 -6.27 -29.63 -2.71
CA VAL A 7 -6.43 -29.55 -4.17
C VAL A 7 -7.48 -28.52 -4.54
N MET A 8 -8.64 -28.51 -3.86
CA MET A 8 -9.68 -27.50 -4.08
C MET A 8 -9.17 -26.08 -3.82
N LEU A 9 -8.42 -25.88 -2.73
CA LEU A 9 -7.84 -24.59 -2.39
C LEU A 9 -6.83 -24.12 -3.45
N PHE A 10 -6.00 -25.03 -3.98
CA PHE A 10 -5.08 -24.71 -5.07
C PHE A 10 -5.83 -24.19 -6.30
N PHE A 11 -6.85 -24.92 -6.77
CA PHE A 11 -7.64 -24.49 -7.93
C PHE A 11 -8.39 -23.18 -7.68
N PHE A 12 -8.95 -23.01 -6.47
CA PHE A 12 -9.60 -21.77 -6.07
C PHE A 12 -8.61 -20.60 -6.07
N SER A 13 -7.44 -20.78 -5.47
CA SER A 13 -6.40 -19.75 -5.37
C SER A 13 -5.80 -19.40 -6.74
N ASN A 14 -5.64 -20.40 -7.61
CA ASN A 14 -5.02 -20.20 -8.92
C ASN A 14 -5.98 -19.61 -9.98
N ASN A 15 -7.26 -20.02 -9.98
CA ASN A 15 -8.19 -19.68 -11.06
C ASN A 15 -9.27 -18.69 -10.61
N ILE A 16 -9.81 -18.87 -9.40
CA ILE A 16 -10.98 -18.12 -8.94
C ILE A 16 -10.55 -16.79 -8.34
N ILE A 17 -9.58 -16.77 -7.42
CA ILE A 17 -9.10 -15.53 -6.79
C ILE A 17 -8.69 -14.47 -7.82
N PRO A 18 -7.87 -14.78 -8.85
CA PRO A 18 -7.43 -13.75 -9.79
C PRO A 18 -8.57 -13.17 -10.63
N ASP A 19 -9.51 -14.01 -11.09
CA ASP A 19 -10.70 -13.57 -11.84
C ASP A 19 -11.61 -12.68 -10.97
N PHE A 20 -11.84 -13.06 -9.72
CA PHE A 20 -12.61 -12.23 -8.78
C PHE A 20 -11.92 -10.92 -8.45
N GLN A 21 -10.59 -10.93 -8.24
CA GLN A 21 -9.80 -9.72 -8.01
C GLN A 21 -9.94 -8.77 -9.21
N LYS A 22 -9.83 -9.29 -10.44
CA LYS A 22 -10.00 -8.50 -11.67
C LYS A 22 -11.41 -7.92 -11.80
N LYS A 23 -12.44 -8.74 -11.58
CA LYS A 23 -13.86 -8.30 -11.63
C LYS A 23 -14.18 -7.27 -10.56
N ALA A 24 -13.75 -7.50 -9.32
CA ALA A 24 -13.92 -6.55 -8.22
C ALA A 24 -13.21 -5.23 -8.52
N LYS A 25 -12.01 -5.28 -9.11
CA LYS A 25 -11.29 -4.08 -9.52
C LYS A 25 -12.00 -3.30 -10.61
N ASN A 26 -12.44 -3.98 -11.67
CA ASN A 26 -13.22 -3.38 -12.74
C ASN A 26 -14.55 -2.79 -12.23
N MET A 27 -15.19 -3.43 -11.26
CA MET A 27 -16.39 -2.91 -10.62
C MET A 27 -16.11 -1.63 -9.84
N LEU A 28 -15.06 -1.59 -9.01
CA LEU A 28 -14.64 -0.39 -8.29
C LEU A 28 -14.32 0.75 -9.26
N PHE A 29 -13.64 0.45 -10.37
CA PHE A 29 -13.37 1.40 -11.45
C PHE A 29 -14.66 1.99 -12.05
N ASN A 30 -15.62 1.13 -12.40
CA ASN A 30 -16.90 1.59 -12.94
C ASN A 30 -17.68 2.43 -11.93
N ILE A 31 -17.64 2.09 -10.63
CA ILE A 31 -18.28 2.88 -9.57
C ILE A 31 -17.61 4.26 -9.45
N ALA A 32 -16.27 4.31 -9.41
CA ALA A 32 -15.54 5.56 -9.33
C ALA A 32 -15.81 6.49 -10.52
N GLN A 33 -15.95 5.94 -11.73
CA GLN A 33 -16.32 6.71 -12.92
C GLN A 33 -17.78 7.17 -12.93
N THR A 34 -18.71 6.35 -12.44
CA THR A 34 -20.15 6.64 -12.53
C THR A 34 -20.66 7.50 -11.38
N LYS A 35 -19.96 7.51 -10.23
CA LYS A 35 -20.33 8.27 -9.03
C LYS A 35 -19.16 9.14 -8.51
N PRO A 36 -18.76 10.21 -9.22
CA PRO A 36 -17.67 11.09 -8.79
C PRO A 36 -17.90 11.72 -7.40
N ALA A 37 -19.17 11.88 -7.00
CA ALA A 37 -19.58 12.44 -5.71
C ALA A 37 -19.06 11.64 -4.50
N LEU A 38 -18.75 10.35 -4.66
CA LEU A 38 -18.21 9.50 -3.57
C LEU A 38 -16.81 9.94 -3.09
N ASN A 39 -16.08 10.70 -3.90
CA ASN A 39 -14.75 11.20 -3.52
C ASN A 39 -14.81 12.53 -2.76
N PHE A 40 -16.00 13.14 -2.62
CA PHE A 40 -16.16 14.45 -1.99
C PHE A 40 -16.69 14.32 -0.57
N THR A 41 -15.91 14.83 0.39
CA THR A 41 -16.32 14.88 1.80
C THR A 41 -17.10 16.18 2.06
N PRO A 42 -18.36 16.11 2.52
CA PRO A 42 -19.14 17.30 2.84
C PRO A 42 -18.47 18.17 3.92
N GLY A 43 -18.64 19.49 3.81
CA GLY A 43 -18.13 20.48 4.76
C GLY A 43 -16.63 20.77 4.65
N GLN A 44 -15.90 20.14 3.72
CA GLN A 44 -14.46 20.36 3.50
C GLN A 44 -14.19 21.01 2.15
N PHE A 45 -13.16 21.86 2.09
CA PHE A 45 -12.64 22.35 0.82
C PHE A 45 -11.87 21.23 0.13
N ILE A 46 -12.26 20.96 -1.12
CA ILE A 46 -11.73 19.90 -1.95
C ILE A 46 -10.89 20.54 -3.06
N ASP A 47 -9.65 20.08 -3.16
CA ASP A 47 -8.66 20.59 -4.10
C ASP A 47 -8.18 19.51 -5.09
N GLN A 48 -9.09 18.59 -5.42
CA GLN A 48 -8.80 17.48 -6.35
C GLN A 48 -9.16 17.83 -7.79
N LEU A 49 -9.98 18.86 -8.02
CA LEU A 49 -10.36 19.33 -9.35
C LEU A 49 -9.27 20.26 -9.90
N PRO A 50 -8.63 19.93 -11.04
CA PRO A 50 -7.61 20.79 -11.62
C PRO A 50 -8.13 22.21 -11.87
N GLY A 51 -7.46 23.21 -11.32
CA GLY A 51 -7.81 24.62 -11.50
C GLY A 51 -9.00 25.12 -10.66
N TYR A 52 -9.61 24.29 -9.82
CA TYR A 52 -10.76 24.68 -8.99
C TYR A 52 -10.68 24.15 -7.57
N MET A 53 -11.07 24.97 -6.60
CA MET A 53 -11.35 24.55 -5.24
C MET A 53 -12.86 24.54 -5.04
N VAL A 54 -13.41 23.43 -4.56
CA VAL A 54 -14.85 23.28 -4.36
C VAL A 54 -15.19 22.90 -2.93
N LYS A 55 -16.34 23.33 -2.44
CA LYS A 55 -16.90 22.92 -1.15
C LYS A 55 -18.40 22.70 -1.32
N PHE A 56 -18.88 21.62 -0.73
CA PHE A 56 -20.30 21.28 -0.65
C PHE A 56 -20.65 21.12 0.83
N ASP A 57 -21.62 21.86 1.35
CA ASP A 57 -22.00 21.75 2.77
C ASP A 57 -22.70 20.42 3.05
N LYS A 58 -23.59 19.97 2.15
CA LYS A 58 -24.23 18.65 2.22
C LYS A 58 -24.31 18.01 0.84
N ILE A 59 -24.17 16.69 0.82
CA ILE A 59 -24.37 15.84 -0.35
C ILE A 59 -25.35 14.74 0.05
N TYR A 60 -26.43 14.56 -0.70
CA TYR A 60 -27.51 13.61 -0.40
C TYR A 60 -28.22 13.09 -1.66
N GLY A 61 -29.15 12.15 -1.48
CA GLY A 61 -29.78 11.38 -2.56
C GLY A 61 -29.23 9.95 -2.60
N GLU A 62 -29.94 9.03 -3.25
CA GLU A 62 -29.56 7.61 -3.30
C GLU A 62 -28.17 7.39 -3.93
N ASN A 63 -27.75 8.30 -4.81
CA ASN A 63 -26.46 8.27 -5.48
C ASN A 63 -25.56 9.45 -5.10
N GLY A 64 -25.94 10.25 -4.09
CA GLY A 64 -25.23 11.48 -3.71
C GLY A 64 -25.31 12.57 -4.78
N GLU A 65 -26.38 12.59 -5.56
CA GLU A 65 -26.53 13.48 -6.70
C GLU A 65 -26.95 14.90 -6.32
N ASN A 66 -27.62 15.11 -5.18
CA ASN A 66 -28.10 16.42 -4.76
C ASN A 66 -27.12 17.06 -3.78
N ILE A 67 -26.89 18.36 -3.94
CA ILE A 67 -25.97 19.12 -3.11
C ILE A 67 -26.61 20.41 -2.60
N GLU A 68 -26.25 20.79 -1.39
CA GLU A 68 -26.64 22.03 -0.73
C GLU A 68 -25.40 22.79 -0.28
N GLY A 69 -25.46 24.12 -0.40
CA GLY A 69 -24.37 25.02 -0.04
C GLY A 69 -23.14 24.76 -0.90
N VAL A 70 -23.15 25.28 -2.13
CA VAL A 70 -22.06 25.08 -3.09
C VAL A 70 -21.18 26.31 -3.16
N PHE A 71 -19.89 26.09 -3.02
CA PHE A 71 -18.86 27.09 -3.25
C PHE A 71 -17.84 26.53 -4.25
N VAL A 72 -17.60 27.26 -5.34
CA VAL A 72 -16.57 26.95 -6.34
C VAL A 72 -15.69 28.16 -6.49
N HIS A 73 -14.38 27.98 -6.39
CA HIS A 73 -13.40 29.04 -6.60
C HIS A 73 -12.40 28.58 -7.66
N ARG A 74 -12.27 29.37 -8.74
CA ARG A 74 -11.26 29.13 -9.76
C ARG A 74 -9.89 29.55 -9.24
N LYS A 75 -8.97 28.61 -9.17
CA LYS A 75 -7.56 28.90 -8.88
C LYS A 75 -6.98 29.70 -10.04
N ALA A 76 -6.57 30.92 -9.75
CA ALA A 76 -5.94 31.82 -10.70
C ALA A 76 -4.56 32.20 -10.17
N SER A 77 -3.57 32.28 -11.05
CA SER A 77 -2.29 32.91 -10.74
C SER A 77 -2.46 34.42 -10.55
N THR A 78 -1.45 35.12 -10.01
CA THR A 78 -1.49 36.57 -9.72
C THR A 78 -1.84 37.44 -10.94
N TYR A 79 -1.74 36.89 -12.16
CA TYR A 79 -1.98 37.58 -13.43
C TYR A 79 -3.23 37.06 -14.17
N GLU A 80 -4.06 36.26 -13.53
CA GLU A 80 -5.28 35.71 -14.10
C GLU A 80 -6.52 36.22 -13.35
N ASN A 81 -7.64 36.26 -14.05
CA ASN A 81 -8.92 36.65 -13.44
C ASN A 81 -9.37 35.57 -12.45
N GLN A 82 -9.87 36.01 -11.29
CA GLN A 82 -10.48 35.11 -10.31
C GLN A 82 -11.99 35.08 -10.49
N GLN A 83 -12.57 33.92 -10.24
CA GLN A 83 -14.01 33.73 -10.28
C GLN A 83 -14.43 32.85 -9.11
N SER A 84 -15.44 33.29 -8.38
CA SER A 84 -16.06 32.52 -7.30
C SER A 84 -17.54 32.35 -7.58
N ILE A 85 -18.06 31.15 -7.41
CA ILE A 85 -19.48 30.81 -7.61
C ILE A 85 -20.03 30.33 -6.27
N VAL A 86 -21.13 30.92 -5.84
CA VAL A 86 -21.88 30.49 -4.65
C VAL A 86 -23.29 30.14 -5.08
N ALA A 87 -23.79 28.98 -4.68
CA ALA A 87 -25.17 28.55 -4.98
C ALA A 87 -25.81 27.86 -3.77
N GLU A 88 -27.11 28.06 -3.60
CA GLU A 88 -27.87 27.45 -2.51
C GLU A 88 -28.01 25.93 -2.70
N LYS A 89 -28.30 25.51 -3.93
CA LYS A 89 -28.53 24.12 -4.29
C LYS A 89 -27.81 23.76 -5.58
N GLY A 90 -27.57 22.48 -5.77
CA GLY A 90 -27.08 21.96 -7.04
C GLY A 90 -27.36 20.48 -7.21
N LYS A 91 -26.98 19.97 -8.37
CA LYS A 91 -27.08 18.56 -8.72
C LYS A 91 -25.89 18.13 -9.57
N PHE A 92 -25.29 16.99 -9.21
CA PHE A 92 -24.37 16.28 -10.10
C PHE A 92 -25.19 15.57 -11.17
N VAL A 93 -24.89 15.87 -12.44
CA VAL A 93 -25.58 15.28 -13.59
C VAL A 93 -24.57 14.47 -14.40
N PRO A 94 -24.95 13.29 -14.91
CA PRO A 94 -24.08 12.55 -15.82
C PRO A 94 -23.71 13.41 -17.03
N ALA A 95 -22.41 13.56 -17.28
CA ALA A 95 -21.92 14.21 -18.50
C ALA A 95 -21.88 13.19 -19.66
N ALA A 96 -22.12 13.65 -20.88
CA ALA A 96 -21.99 12.81 -22.08
C ALA A 96 -20.55 12.27 -22.25
N ASN A 97 -19.57 13.09 -21.87
CA ASN A 97 -18.17 12.68 -21.78
C ASN A 97 -17.80 12.40 -20.32
N LYS A 98 -17.37 11.16 -20.02
CA LYS A 98 -17.01 10.70 -18.66
C LYS A 98 -15.84 11.47 -18.05
N ASN A 99 -15.04 12.16 -18.86
CA ASN A 99 -13.93 12.97 -18.42
C ASN A 99 -14.35 14.31 -17.79
N PHE A 100 -15.63 14.68 -17.89
CA PHE A 100 -16.15 15.92 -17.32
C PHE A 100 -17.19 15.62 -16.24
N LEU A 101 -17.15 16.38 -15.16
CA LEU A 101 -18.19 16.44 -14.15
C LEU A 101 -19.13 17.59 -14.51
N LYS A 102 -20.41 17.28 -14.77
CA LYS A 102 -21.44 18.29 -15.00
C LYS A 102 -22.15 18.61 -13.68
N LEU A 103 -22.12 19.89 -13.31
CA LEU A 103 -22.75 20.44 -12.13
C LEU A 103 -23.86 21.41 -12.57
N GLU A 104 -25.09 21.15 -12.16
CA GLU A 104 -26.21 22.08 -12.33
C GLU A 104 -26.44 22.79 -11.00
N LEU A 105 -26.21 24.10 -10.97
CA LEU A 105 -26.33 24.96 -9.81
C LEU A 105 -27.60 25.79 -9.90
N TYR A 106 -28.25 25.99 -8.76
CA TYR A 106 -29.52 26.71 -8.65
C TYR A 106 -29.43 27.83 -7.62
N ASN A 107 -30.00 28.98 -7.97
CA ASN A 107 -30.07 30.18 -7.13
C ASN A 107 -28.70 30.58 -6.56
N GLY A 108 -27.90 31.27 -7.36
CA GLY A 108 -26.55 31.63 -6.96
C GLY A 108 -26.04 32.93 -7.54
N TYR A 109 -24.80 33.23 -7.19
CA TYR A 109 -24.06 34.40 -7.62
C TYR A 109 -22.69 33.98 -8.12
N ILE A 110 -22.26 34.58 -9.24
CA ILE A 110 -20.90 34.53 -9.75
C ILE A 110 -20.24 35.86 -9.39
N PHE A 111 -19.11 35.81 -8.70
CA PHE A 111 -18.26 36.96 -8.41
C PHE A 111 -17.02 36.89 -9.29
N GLU A 112 -16.72 37.96 -10.04
CA GLU A 112 -15.58 38.01 -10.96
C GLU A 112 -14.62 39.15 -10.64
N ASP A 113 -13.35 38.80 -10.48
CA ASP A 113 -12.27 39.75 -10.26
C ASP A 113 -11.34 39.77 -11.47
N ASN A 114 -11.47 40.80 -12.29
CA ASN A 114 -10.62 41.01 -13.47
C ASN A 114 -9.21 41.53 -13.11
N PHE A 115 -8.38 40.67 -12.53
CA PHE A 115 -7.00 40.98 -12.15
C PHE A 115 -5.98 40.94 -13.29
N ALA A 116 -6.27 40.27 -14.40
CA ALA A 116 -5.28 40.05 -15.45
C ALA A 116 -4.71 41.36 -16.03
N GLY A 117 -3.38 41.49 -15.99
CA GLY A 117 -2.64 42.62 -16.57
C GLY A 117 -2.79 43.97 -15.87
N LYS A 118 -3.42 44.04 -14.69
CA LYS A 118 -3.65 45.30 -13.95
C LYS A 118 -2.70 45.46 -12.77
N GLY A 119 -2.18 46.68 -12.56
CA GLY A 119 -1.38 47.02 -11.39
C GLY A 119 -2.22 47.11 -10.10
N GLU A 120 -1.57 46.93 -8.95
CA GLU A 120 -2.22 46.82 -7.63
C GLU A 120 -3.18 47.96 -7.30
N ASN A 121 -2.80 49.20 -7.60
CA ASN A 121 -3.63 50.39 -7.37
C ASN A 121 -4.93 50.41 -8.19
N VAL A 122 -4.94 49.75 -9.36
CA VAL A 122 -6.12 49.62 -10.22
C VAL A 122 -7.03 48.50 -9.71
N ARG A 123 -6.43 47.42 -9.19
CA ARG A 123 -7.16 46.29 -8.59
C ARG A 123 -7.96 46.72 -7.36
N GLN A 124 -7.38 47.53 -6.47
CA GLN A 124 -8.06 48.02 -5.25
C GLN A 124 -9.23 48.97 -5.52
N LYS A 125 -9.27 49.63 -6.69
CA LYS A 125 -10.33 50.57 -7.07
C LYS A 125 -11.39 49.94 -7.98
N GLN A 126 -11.26 48.64 -8.25
CA GLN A 126 -12.17 47.95 -9.14
C GLN A 126 -13.52 47.74 -8.43
N PRO A 127 -14.65 48.03 -9.09
CA PRO A 127 -15.96 47.70 -8.53
C PRO A 127 -16.15 46.19 -8.52
N ASP A 128 -16.77 45.68 -7.46
CA ASP A 128 -17.17 44.29 -7.36
C ASP A 128 -18.18 43.96 -8.47
N GLN A 129 -17.94 42.86 -9.18
CA GLN A 129 -18.85 42.37 -10.22
C GLN A 129 -19.52 41.10 -9.73
N ALA A 130 -20.84 41.15 -9.58
CA ALA A 130 -21.66 40.01 -9.18
C ALA A 130 -22.77 39.77 -10.22
N ILE A 131 -22.87 38.53 -10.71
CA ILE A 131 -23.91 38.08 -11.64
C ILE A 131 -24.80 37.11 -10.89
N LYS A 132 -26.08 37.44 -10.73
CA LYS A 132 -27.08 36.52 -10.19
C LYS A 132 -27.55 35.56 -11.27
N PHE A 133 -27.70 34.28 -10.94
CA PHE A 133 -28.28 33.27 -11.83
C PHE A 133 -29.34 32.43 -11.11
N ASP A 134 -30.37 32.05 -11.85
CA ASP A 134 -31.36 31.07 -11.39
C ASP A 134 -30.86 29.65 -11.65
N THR A 135 -30.18 29.42 -12.78
CA THR A 135 -29.56 28.13 -13.12
C THR A 135 -28.23 28.35 -13.82
N LEU A 136 -27.20 27.64 -13.39
CA LEU A 136 -25.86 27.64 -13.99
C LEU A 136 -25.40 26.20 -14.21
N VAL A 137 -24.99 25.88 -15.45
CA VAL A 137 -24.43 24.58 -15.78
C VAL A 137 -22.93 24.72 -15.95
N SER A 138 -22.17 24.10 -15.03
CA SER A 138 -20.70 24.11 -15.05
C SER A 138 -20.16 22.73 -15.39
N HIS A 139 -19.10 22.69 -16.19
CA HIS A 139 -18.39 21.45 -16.54
C HIS A 139 -16.97 21.55 -15.99
N PHE A 140 -16.59 20.58 -15.16
CA PHE A 140 -15.25 20.48 -14.59
C PHE A 140 -14.53 19.31 -15.23
N ASP A 141 -13.31 19.53 -15.73
CA ASP A 141 -12.48 18.43 -16.21
C ASP A 141 -12.01 17.60 -15.01
N ILE A 142 -12.39 16.32 -15.00
CA ILE A 142 -11.99 15.33 -14.01
C ILE A 142 -11.09 14.25 -14.61
N SER A 143 -10.57 14.45 -15.82
CA SER A 143 -9.66 13.52 -16.48
C SER A 143 -8.49 13.17 -15.58
N GLU A 144 -7.86 14.16 -14.91
CA GLU A 144 -6.75 13.89 -14.00
C GLU A 144 -7.17 13.11 -12.75
N VAL A 145 -8.37 13.34 -12.22
CA VAL A 145 -8.88 12.61 -11.04
C VAL A 145 -9.13 11.15 -11.40
N ILE A 146 -9.76 10.94 -12.56
CA ILE A 146 -9.99 9.62 -13.15
C ILE A 146 -8.66 8.95 -13.44
N ASN A 147 -7.73 9.64 -14.10
CA ASN A 147 -6.42 9.11 -14.45
C ASN A 147 -5.57 8.81 -13.22
N LYS A 148 -5.56 9.64 -12.17
CA LYS A 148 -4.86 9.33 -10.91
C LYS A 148 -5.46 8.11 -10.21
N ALA A 149 -6.79 7.95 -10.26
CA ALA A 149 -7.43 6.72 -9.77
C ALA A 149 -7.05 5.49 -10.62
N ILE A 150 -6.81 5.67 -11.93
CA ILE A 150 -6.40 4.62 -12.88
C ILE A 150 -4.90 4.26 -12.74
N GLU A 151 -4.02 5.25 -12.74
CA GLU A 151 -2.56 5.10 -12.74
C GLU A 151 -2.02 4.52 -11.44
N LYS A 152 -2.64 4.86 -10.30
CA LYS A 152 -2.25 4.31 -9.00
C LYS A 152 -2.46 2.79 -8.94
N GLU A 153 -3.21 2.21 -9.89
CA GLU A 153 -3.66 0.82 -9.87
C GLU A 153 -3.86 0.22 -11.27
N GLN A 154 -2.90 0.33 -12.20
CA GLN A 154 -2.97 -0.25 -13.57
C GLN A 154 -3.74 -1.58 -13.62
N ILE A 155 -4.99 -1.51 -14.08
CA ILE A 155 -6.04 -2.51 -13.87
C ILE A 155 -5.85 -3.74 -14.77
N THR A 156 -4.99 -3.67 -15.79
CA THR A 156 -4.83 -4.74 -16.78
C THR A 156 -3.80 -5.79 -16.38
N ASP A 157 -2.68 -5.36 -15.81
CA ASP A 157 -1.47 -6.19 -15.69
C ASP A 157 -1.00 -6.41 -14.24
N ASP A 158 -1.83 -6.09 -13.26
CA ASP A 158 -1.53 -6.39 -11.86
C ASP A 158 -1.32 -7.91 -11.68
N TYR A 159 -0.22 -8.29 -11.01
CA TYR A 159 0.13 -9.68 -10.73
C TYR A 159 -0.98 -10.43 -9.98
N ARG A 160 -1.84 -9.72 -9.23
CA ARG A 160 -2.99 -10.31 -8.53
C ARG A 160 -4.08 -10.86 -9.45
N PHE A 161 -4.07 -10.49 -10.73
CA PHE A 161 -5.02 -10.98 -11.75
C PHE A 161 -4.45 -12.15 -12.56
N GLN A 162 -3.25 -12.60 -12.23
CA GLN A 162 -2.54 -13.64 -12.96
C GLN A 162 -2.65 -15.00 -12.26
N THR A 163 -2.75 -16.04 -13.09
CA THR A 163 -2.61 -17.44 -12.65
C THR A 163 -1.15 -17.78 -12.37
N TYR A 164 -0.87 -18.91 -11.71
CA TYR A 164 0.49 -19.36 -11.40
C TYR A 164 1.42 -19.43 -12.63
N GLY A 165 0.89 -19.88 -13.77
CA GLY A 165 1.64 -19.96 -15.02
C GLY A 165 2.05 -18.57 -15.54
N GLN A 166 1.09 -17.64 -15.58
CA GLN A 166 1.34 -16.24 -15.96
C GLN A 166 2.30 -15.54 -14.98
N LEU A 167 2.15 -15.80 -13.68
CA LEU A 167 3.07 -15.30 -12.67
C LEU A 167 4.50 -15.78 -12.89
N ASN A 168 4.69 -16.98 -13.42
CA ASN A 168 6.03 -17.50 -13.69
C ASN A 168 6.74 -16.70 -14.78
N GLU A 169 6.02 -16.33 -15.84
CA GLU A 169 6.51 -15.43 -16.88
C GLU A 169 6.80 -14.03 -16.33
N THR A 170 5.89 -13.49 -15.49
CA THR A 170 6.08 -12.20 -14.83
C THR A 170 7.30 -12.18 -13.92
N VAL A 171 7.55 -13.26 -13.15
CA VAL A 171 8.74 -13.40 -12.31
C VAL A 171 10.01 -13.49 -13.16
N ALA A 172 10.00 -14.25 -14.25
CA ALA A 172 11.13 -14.35 -15.17
C ALA A 172 11.46 -13.01 -15.81
N LYS A 173 10.44 -12.28 -16.28
CA LYS A 173 10.56 -10.92 -16.81
C LYS A 173 11.14 -9.96 -15.77
N ASN A 174 10.57 -9.91 -14.57
CA ASN A 174 11.06 -9.05 -13.49
C ASN A 174 12.50 -9.36 -13.09
N LYS A 175 12.91 -10.63 -13.11
CA LYS A 175 14.29 -11.03 -12.81
C LYS A 175 15.26 -10.48 -13.85
N LYS A 176 14.87 -10.48 -15.14
CA LYS A 176 15.63 -9.87 -16.22
C LYS A 176 15.67 -8.36 -16.08
N ASP A 177 14.51 -7.72 -15.91
CA ASP A 177 14.39 -6.27 -15.77
C ASP A 177 15.21 -5.75 -14.58
N ASN A 178 15.20 -6.47 -13.45
CA ASN A 178 16.04 -6.15 -12.29
C ASN A 178 17.54 -6.29 -12.59
N ALA A 179 17.95 -7.31 -13.35
CA ALA A 179 19.35 -7.48 -13.72
C ALA A 179 19.84 -6.32 -14.61
N ASP A 180 19.03 -5.94 -15.61
CA ASP A 180 19.31 -4.82 -16.50
C ASP A 180 19.33 -3.49 -15.73
N PHE A 181 18.38 -3.30 -14.80
CA PHE A 181 18.34 -2.16 -13.89
C PHE A 181 19.60 -2.03 -13.03
N PHE A 182 20.08 -3.14 -12.46
CA PHE A 182 21.31 -3.12 -11.65
C PHE A 182 22.56 -2.84 -12.48
N SER A 183 22.62 -3.32 -13.72
CA SER A 183 23.72 -2.93 -14.62
C SER A 183 23.68 -1.44 -14.96
N ASN A 184 22.50 -0.89 -15.26
CA ASN A 184 22.34 0.50 -15.67
C ASN A 184 22.64 1.49 -14.52
N ILE A 185 22.21 1.18 -13.29
CA ILE A 185 22.56 2.01 -12.12
C ILE A 185 24.07 2.12 -11.98
N SER A 186 24.79 1.01 -12.19
CA SER A 186 26.23 1.02 -12.02
C SER A 186 26.91 1.96 -13.03
N SER A 187 26.51 1.92 -14.30
CA SER A 187 27.01 2.83 -15.34
C SER A 187 26.60 4.28 -15.10
N ASP A 188 25.36 4.52 -14.65
CA ASP A 188 24.85 5.87 -14.37
C ASP A 188 25.67 6.54 -13.27
N VAL A 189 25.86 5.85 -12.14
CA VAL A 189 26.64 6.38 -11.00
C VAL A 189 28.12 6.57 -11.38
N LEU A 190 28.69 5.64 -12.16
CA LEU A 190 30.06 5.76 -12.67
C LEU A 190 30.25 6.97 -13.57
N SER A 191 29.35 7.18 -14.53
CA SER A 191 29.43 8.27 -15.50
C SER A 191 29.39 9.66 -14.83
N GLN A 192 28.68 9.77 -13.70
CA GLN A 192 28.67 10.99 -12.90
C GLN A 192 29.94 11.20 -12.08
N SER A 193 30.61 10.11 -11.68
CA SER A 193 31.86 10.17 -10.91
C SER A 193 33.09 10.37 -11.79
N ASN A 194 33.07 9.87 -13.03
CA ASN A 194 34.19 9.90 -13.95
C ASN A 194 33.69 10.00 -15.40
N SER A 195 34.10 11.07 -16.09
CA SER A 195 33.70 11.32 -17.49
C SER A 195 34.38 10.39 -18.50
N VAL A 196 35.43 9.66 -18.09
CA VAL A 196 36.24 8.81 -18.97
C VAL A 196 35.91 7.32 -18.78
N ILE A 197 35.43 6.92 -17.59
CA ILE A 197 35.14 5.52 -17.26
C ILE A 197 33.63 5.30 -17.17
N SER A 198 33.06 4.66 -18.19
CA SER A 198 31.63 4.39 -18.28
C SER A 198 31.20 3.01 -17.77
N TYR A 199 32.14 2.15 -17.36
CA TYR A 199 31.85 0.78 -16.90
C TYR A 199 32.70 0.38 -15.69
N MET A 200 32.17 -0.47 -14.82
CA MET A 200 32.94 -1.08 -13.73
C MET A 200 33.73 -2.24 -14.31
N ASP A 201 35.05 -2.15 -14.26
CA ASP A 201 35.89 -3.31 -14.53
C ASP A 201 35.63 -4.40 -13.47
N LYS A 202 35.55 -5.67 -13.88
CA LYS A 202 35.38 -6.81 -12.98
C LYS A 202 36.69 -7.18 -12.27
N THR A 203 37.81 -6.62 -12.72
CA THR A 203 39.12 -6.88 -12.13
C THR A 203 39.33 -6.01 -10.88
N LYS A 204 39.58 -6.63 -9.73
CA LYS A 204 39.99 -5.92 -8.51
C LYS A 204 41.45 -5.49 -8.64
N SER A 205 41.71 -4.32 -9.22
CA SER A 205 43.05 -3.75 -9.15
C SER A 205 43.38 -3.34 -7.70
N LYS A 206 44.53 -3.80 -7.20
CA LYS A 206 45.05 -3.43 -5.86
C LYS A 206 45.83 -2.10 -5.87
N THR A 207 45.91 -1.41 -6.99
CA THR A 207 46.67 -0.15 -7.07
C THR A 207 45.96 0.96 -6.30
N VAL A 208 46.60 1.46 -5.24
CA VAL A 208 46.12 2.61 -4.46
C VAL A 208 46.05 3.83 -5.39
N ALA A 209 44.91 4.50 -5.40
CA ALA A 209 44.70 5.70 -6.21
C ALA A 209 45.73 6.78 -5.83
N LYS A 210 46.56 7.21 -6.78
CA LYS A 210 47.49 8.32 -6.57
C LYS A 210 46.72 9.64 -6.63
N GLN A 211 46.89 10.48 -5.62
CA GLN A 211 46.31 11.81 -5.59
C GLN A 211 46.92 12.66 -6.72
N GLN A 212 46.09 13.10 -7.67
CA GLN A 212 46.56 13.84 -8.85
C GLN A 212 46.98 15.29 -8.53
N ILE A 213 46.44 15.88 -7.46
CA ILE A 213 46.67 17.29 -7.10
C ILE A 213 46.99 17.41 -5.61
N LYS A 214 48.11 18.05 -5.27
CA LYS A 214 48.42 18.46 -3.89
C LYS A 214 47.67 19.76 -3.57
N LEU A 215 46.78 19.72 -2.58
CA LEU A 215 45.95 20.88 -2.20
C LEU A 215 46.78 22.05 -1.63
N ASP A 216 47.99 21.77 -1.15
CA ASP A 216 48.88 22.75 -0.52
C ASP A 216 49.58 23.66 -1.54
N THR A 217 49.64 23.26 -2.82
CA THR A 217 50.26 24.06 -3.88
C THR A 217 49.30 25.09 -4.51
N ILE A 218 48.03 25.12 -4.09
CA ILE A 218 46.99 25.98 -4.66
C ILE A 218 46.54 27.01 -3.61
N LYS A 219 46.63 28.31 -3.92
CA LYS A 219 46.28 29.42 -3.01
C LYS A 219 45.10 30.25 -3.53
N GLY A 220 44.41 30.92 -2.62
CA GLY A 220 43.40 31.96 -2.91
C GLY A 220 42.06 31.43 -3.45
N GLU A 221 41.40 32.22 -4.28
CA GLU A 221 40.05 31.97 -4.83
C GLU A 221 39.95 30.64 -5.60
N LYS A 222 40.99 30.25 -6.34
CA LYS A 222 41.03 28.97 -7.06
C LYS A 222 40.94 27.75 -6.13
N LYS A 223 41.45 27.86 -4.90
CA LYS A 223 41.32 26.79 -3.89
C LYS A 223 39.85 26.64 -3.46
N LEU A 224 39.18 27.77 -3.20
CA LEU A 224 37.77 27.78 -2.83
C LEU A 224 36.87 27.29 -3.97
N GLU A 225 37.17 27.67 -5.22
CA GLU A 225 36.46 27.19 -6.40
C GLU A 225 36.59 25.67 -6.57
N ILE A 226 37.79 25.12 -6.43
CA ILE A 226 38.03 23.67 -6.51
C ILE A 226 37.29 22.93 -5.37
N LEU A 227 37.34 23.47 -4.15
CA LEU A 227 36.63 22.88 -3.01
C LEU A 227 35.11 22.95 -3.17
N SER A 228 34.57 24.07 -3.67
CA SER A 228 33.14 24.22 -3.93
C SER A 228 32.67 23.27 -5.03
N ASN A 229 33.42 23.16 -6.13
CA ASN A 229 33.15 22.19 -7.19
C ASN A 229 33.21 20.74 -6.68
N ALA A 230 34.19 20.41 -5.84
CA ALA A 230 34.28 19.10 -5.21
C ALA A 230 33.08 18.83 -4.28
N TYR A 231 32.70 19.81 -3.46
CA TYR A 231 31.53 19.72 -2.57
C TYR A 231 30.24 19.50 -3.37
N ASN A 232 29.98 20.31 -4.40
CA ASN A 232 28.80 20.18 -5.25
C ASN A 232 28.74 18.82 -5.96
N ARG A 233 29.89 18.31 -6.43
CA ARG A 233 29.97 16.95 -6.99
C ARG A 233 29.63 15.87 -5.97
N LEU A 234 30.16 15.98 -4.74
CA LEU A 234 29.87 15.02 -3.67
C LEU A 234 28.39 15.08 -3.25
N ASP A 235 27.80 16.26 -3.19
CA ASP A 235 26.39 16.43 -2.84
C ASP A 235 25.47 15.88 -3.93
N ASN A 236 25.79 16.11 -5.22
CA ASN A 236 25.07 15.53 -6.35
C ASN A 236 25.17 14.00 -6.36
N LEU A 237 26.35 13.43 -6.09
CA LEU A 237 26.54 11.99 -5.98
C LEU A 237 25.75 11.40 -4.81
N LYS A 238 25.74 12.06 -3.66
CA LYS A 238 24.97 11.66 -2.49
C LYS A 238 23.46 11.66 -2.79
N SER A 239 22.97 12.72 -3.43
CA SER A 239 21.58 12.86 -3.82
C SER A 239 21.16 11.78 -4.83
N THR A 240 22.00 11.51 -5.84
CA THR A 240 21.77 10.43 -6.81
C THR A 240 21.77 9.05 -6.15
N ALA A 241 22.76 8.77 -5.28
CA ALA A 241 22.82 7.50 -4.55
C ALA A 241 21.60 7.29 -3.66
N SER A 242 21.11 8.34 -2.99
CA SER A 242 19.88 8.31 -2.20
C SER A 242 18.64 8.04 -3.06
N GLY A 243 18.51 8.73 -4.19
CA GLY A 243 17.42 8.50 -5.15
C GLY A 243 17.40 7.06 -5.67
N LYS A 244 18.55 6.56 -6.13
CA LYS A 244 18.69 5.17 -6.61
C LYS A 244 18.43 4.13 -5.52
N LYS A 245 18.78 4.41 -4.26
CA LYS A 245 18.44 3.52 -3.12
C LYS A 245 16.92 3.39 -2.93
N SER A 246 16.16 4.47 -3.08
CA SER A 246 14.69 4.44 -2.99
C SER A 246 14.07 3.61 -4.12
N GLU A 247 14.58 3.79 -5.33
CA GLU A 247 14.18 3.03 -6.53
C GLU A 247 14.49 1.52 -6.37
N PHE A 248 15.69 1.20 -5.86
CA PHE A 248 16.12 -0.16 -5.54
C PHE A 248 15.18 -0.86 -4.54
N SER A 249 14.86 -0.18 -3.44
CA SER A 249 13.94 -0.71 -2.43
C SER A 249 12.55 -0.98 -3.02
N SER A 250 12.06 -0.09 -3.89
CA SER A 250 10.76 -0.23 -4.54
C SER A 250 10.72 -1.43 -5.51
N ASN A 251 11.76 -1.61 -6.33
CA ASN A 251 11.88 -2.73 -7.26
C ASN A 251 12.02 -4.08 -6.54
N ILE A 252 12.85 -4.14 -5.49
CA ILE A 252 12.96 -5.35 -4.65
C ILE A 252 11.61 -5.67 -4.01
N LYS A 253 10.94 -4.68 -3.44
CA LYS A 253 9.65 -4.89 -2.79
C LYS A 253 8.60 -5.42 -3.77
N TYR A 254 8.55 -4.89 -4.99
CA TYR A 254 7.65 -5.38 -6.03
C TYR A 254 7.98 -6.83 -6.41
N PHE A 255 9.24 -7.15 -6.70
CA PHE A 255 9.67 -8.51 -7.00
C PHE A 255 9.32 -9.48 -5.86
N SER A 256 9.61 -9.11 -4.60
CA SER A 256 9.28 -9.90 -3.43
C SER A 256 7.78 -10.19 -3.33
N LYS A 257 6.91 -9.19 -3.60
CA LYS A 257 5.46 -9.36 -3.58
C LYS A 257 4.99 -10.35 -4.64
N VAL A 258 5.48 -10.24 -5.88
CA VAL A 258 5.08 -11.13 -6.98
C VAL A 258 5.48 -12.58 -6.68
N VAL A 259 6.73 -12.79 -6.26
CA VAL A 259 7.22 -14.14 -5.92
C VAL A 259 6.47 -14.73 -4.73
N ILE A 260 6.27 -13.96 -3.65
CA ILE A 260 5.51 -14.44 -2.49
C ILE A 260 4.09 -14.80 -2.91
N TYR A 261 3.41 -13.94 -3.67
CA TYR A 261 2.05 -14.21 -4.14
C TYR A 261 1.96 -15.50 -4.94
N GLN A 262 2.90 -15.72 -5.87
CA GLN A 262 2.98 -16.96 -6.65
C GLN A 262 3.19 -18.19 -5.76
N GLN A 263 4.17 -18.16 -4.86
CA GLN A 263 4.48 -19.28 -3.97
C GLN A 263 3.34 -19.55 -2.98
N ARG A 264 2.58 -18.52 -2.61
CA ARG A 264 1.46 -18.62 -1.68
C ARG A 264 0.29 -19.44 -2.20
N ILE A 265 0.07 -19.44 -3.52
CA ILE A 265 -0.94 -20.31 -4.18
C ILE A 265 -0.69 -21.78 -3.80
N ILE A 266 0.58 -22.20 -3.79
CA ILE A 266 0.97 -23.58 -3.43
C ILE A 266 1.09 -23.72 -1.90
N SER A 267 1.80 -22.80 -1.25
CA SER A 267 2.10 -22.84 0.18
C SER A 267 0.83 -22.97 1.03
N TYR A 268 -0.23 -22.21 0.72
CA TYR A 268 -1.50 -22.29 1.46
C TYR A 268 -2.23 -23.63 1.27
N SER A 269 -2.06 -24.28 0.11
CA SER A 269 -2.60 -25.62 -0.11
C SER A 269 -1.91 -26.66 0.79
N VAL A 270 -0.59 -26.52 0.99
CA VAL A 270 0.18 -27.35 1.94
C VAL A 270 -0.19 -27.02 3.40
N THR A 271 -0.41 -25.73 3.70
CA THR A 271 -0.86 -25.27 5.01
C THR A 271 -2.13 -26.00 5.47
N CYS A 272 -3.10 -26.27 4.59
CA CYS A 272 -4.30 -27.04 4.94
C CYS A 272 -3.98 -28.43 5.52
N ILE A 273 -2.99 -29.12 4.96
CA ILE A 273 -2.58 -30.46 5.43
C ILE A 273 -1.93 -30.34 6.81
N ILE A 274 -1.07 -29.34 7.01
CA ILE A 274 -0.40 -29.10 8.30
C ILE A 274 -1.42 -28.76 9.40
N PHE A 275 -2.37 -27.86 9.11
CA PHE A 275 -3.42 -27.51 10.07
C PHE A 275 -4.35 -28.69 10.37
N PHE A 276 -4.61 -29.55 9.39
CA PHE A 276 -5.36 -30.78 9.63
C PHE A 276 -4.63 -31.71 10.61
N LEU A 277 -3.32 -31.90 10.45
CA LEU A 277 -2.51 -32.71 11.38
C LEU A 277 -2.56 -32.16 12.81
N ILE A 278 -2.41 -30.84 12.95
CA ILE A 278 -2.46 -30.16 14.25
C ILE A 278 -3.87 -30.24 14.86
N GLY A 279 -4.92 -29.98 14.07
CA GLY A 279 -6.30 -30.02 14.53
C GLY A 279 -6.76 -31.42 14.95
N ALA A 280 -6.42 -32.43 14.13
CA ALA A 280 -6.76 -33.82 14.42
C ALA A 280 -6.07 -34.33 15.70
N SER A 281 -4.79 -34.02 15.88
CA SER A 281 -4.02 -34.42 17.06
C SER A 281 -4.50 -33.71 18.34
N LEU A 282 -4.77 -32.40 18.29
CA LEU A 282 -5.33 -31.67 19.43
C LEU A 282 -6.73 -32.16 19.81
N GLY A 283 -7.59 -32.43 18.82
CA GLY A 283 -8.92 -32.97 19.04
C GLY A 283 -8.91 -34.36 19.70
N SER A 284 -7.94 -35.22 19.36
CA SER A 284 -7.82 -36.55 19.97
C SER A 284 -7.22 -36.54 21.37
N ILE A 285 -6.30 -35.62 21.66
CA ILE A 285 -5.63 -35.48 22.97
C ILE A 285 -6.59 -34.89 24.01
N ILE A 286 -7.31 -33.83 23.67
CA ILE A 286 -8.08 -33.02 24.62
C ILE A 286 -9.50 -33.59 24.74
N ARG A 287 -9.64 -34.69 25.49
CA ARG A 287 -10.93 -35.39 25.71
C ARG A 287 -11.76 -34.85 26.88
N LYS A 288 -11.13 -34.17 27.85
CA LYS A 288 -11.79 -33.64 29.06
C LYS A 288 -11.82 -32.10 29.00
N GLY A 289 -12.94 -31.52 28.57
CA GLY A 289 -13.07 -30.05 28.45
C GLY A 289 -14.21 -29.51 27.56
N GLY A 290 -15.07 -30.37 27.01
CA GLY A 290 -16.11 -29.97 26.04
C GLY A 290 -15.54 -29.66 24.66
N MET A 291 -16.40 -29.58 23.64
CA MET A 291 -15.98 -29.38 22.23
C MET A 291 -15.28 -28.02 21.98
N GLY A 292 -15.38 -27.05 22.89
CA GLY A 292 -14.86 -25.70 22.69
C GLY A 292 -13.35 -25.52 22.93
N LEU A 293 -12.74 -26.29 23.84
CA LEU A 293 -11.33 -26.10 24.22
C LEU A 293 -10.34 -26.38 23.06
N PRO A 294 -10.49 -27.47 22.26
CA PRO A 294 -9.63 -27.70 21.11
C PRO A 294 -9.76 -26.61 20.04
N VAL A 295 -10.97 -26.06 19.85
CA VAL A 295 -11.23 -24.99 18.88
C VAL A 295 -10.52 -23.70 19.27
N ILE A 296 -10.57 -23.30 20.55
CA ILE A 296 -9.86 -22.10 21.03
C ILE A 296 -8.35 -22.23 20.82
N ILE A 297 -7.78 -23.40 21.12
CA ILE A 297 -6.36 -23.66 20.91
C ILE A 297 -6.01 -23.61 19.41
N ALA A 298 -6.86 -24.18 18.54
CA ALA A 298 -6.67 -24.10 17.09
C ALA A 298 -6.69 -22.65 16.58
N ILE A 299 -7.58 -21.80 17.10
CA ILE A 299 -7.63 -20.37 16.77
C ILE A 299 -6.34 -19.67 17.22
N ILE A 300 -5.84 -19.95 18.42
CA ILE A 300 -4.57 -19.36 18.90
C ILE A 300 -3.41 -19.75 17.98
N ILE A 301 -3.31 -21.02 17.59
CA ILE A 301 -2.26 -21.49 16.67
C ILE A 301 -2.40 -20.82 15.30
N PHE A 302 -3.63 -20.65 14.81
CA PHE A 302 -3.89 -19.93 13.57
C PHE A 302 -3.46 -18.46 13.63
N ILE A 303 -3.73 -17.77 14.74
CA ILE A 303 -3.29 -16.38 14.95
C ILE A 303 -1.76 -16.32 14.97
N ILE A 304 -1.09 -17.23 15.67
CA ILE A 304 0.38 -17.31 15.71
C ILE A 304 0.94 -17.51 14.30
N PHE A 305 0.36 -18.43 13.52
CA PHE A 305 0.74 -18.65 12.13
C PHE A 305 0.57 -17.38 11.29
N TYR A 306 -0.57 -16.69 11.41
CA TYR A 306 -0.85 -15.49 10.65
C TYR A 306 0.14 -14.36 10.97
N VAL A 307 0.42 -14.12 12.25
CA VAL A 307 1.38 -13.10 12.70
C VAL A 307 2.80 -13.45 12.23
N MET A 308 3.19 -14.73 12.34
CA MET A 308 4.48 -15.21 11.86
C MET A 308 4.62 -15.02 10.34
N ASN A 309 3.58 -15.37 9.58
CA ASN A 309 3.54 -15.21 8.13
C ASN A 309 3.71 -13.73 7.73
N LEU A 310 2.90 -12.83 8.32
CA LEU A 310 3.00 -11.39 8.08
C LEU A 310 4.38 -10.80 8.43
N GLY A 311 4.97 -11.25 9.55
CA GLY A 311 6.30 -10.82 9.96
C GLY A 311 7.39 -11.20 8.95
N ILE A 312 7.36 -12.46 8.49
CA ILE A 312 8.32 -12.97 7.50
C ILE A 312 8.13 -12.29 6.13
N GLU A 313 6.89 -12.10 5.69
CA GLU A 313 6.58 -11.36 4.45
C GLU A 313 7.14 -9.93 4.50
N ASN A 314 6.98 -9.24 5.64
CA ASN A 314 7.49 -7.87 5.80
C ASN A 314 9.02 -7.80 5.73
N ILE A 315 9.74 -8.78 6.30
CA ILE A 315 11.21 -8.87 6.19
C ILE A 315 11.63 -9.09 4.72
N ALA A 316 10.91 -9.93 3.99
CA ALA A 316 11.18 -10.19 2.57
C ALA A 316 10.87 -8.97 1.68
N TRP A 317 9.83 -8.19 2.01
CA TRP A 317 9.55 -6.92 1.33
C TRP A 317 10.65 -5.88 1.53
N GLY A 318 11.35 -5.91 2.67
CA GLY A 318 12.53 -5.10 2.93
C GLY A 318 13.81 -5.60 2.27
N GLY A 319 13.77 -6.72 1.54
CA GLY A 319 14.95 -7.34 0.92
C GLY A 319 15.86 -8.10 1.88
N GLY A 320 15.44 -8.31 3.14
CA GLY A 320 16.24 -9.00 4.15
C GLY A 320 16.23 -10.53 4.04
N MET A 321 15.30 -11.10 3.28
CA MET A 321 15.15 -12.54 3.08
C MET A 321 14.74 -12.85 1.64
N SER A 322 15.17 -14.01 1.13
CA SER A 322 14.69 -14.54 -0.15
C SER A 322 13.16 -14.68 -0.13
N PRO A 323 12.43 -14.09 -1.11
CA PRO A 323 10.97 -14.17 -1.17
C PRO A 323 10.45 -15.61 -1.27
N TYR A 324 11.20 -16.49 -1.93
CA TYR A 324 10.87 -17.91 -2.02
C TYR A 324 10.91 -18.58 -0.65
N LEU A 325 11.96 -18.33 0.14
CA LEU A 325 12.06 -18.90 1.49
C LEU A 325 10.97 -18.33 2.39
N ALA A 326 10.71 -17.02 2.30
CA ALA A 326 9.73 -16.32 3.10
C ALA A 326 8.32 -16.93 2.99
N ALA A 327 7.88 -17.28 1.77
CA ALA A 327 6.56 -17.87 1.55
C ALA A 327 6.40 -19.29 2.14
N TRP A 328 7.50 -20.03 2.32
CA TRP A 328 7.49 -21.42 2.80
C TRP A 328 7.92 -21.56 4.27
N LEU A 329 8.64 -20.57 4.82
CA LEU A 329 9.20 -20.62 6.16
C LEU A 329 8.16 -20.88 7.27
N PRO A 330 6.97 -20.24 7.29
CA PRO A 330 5.93 -20.56 8.26
C PRO A 330 5.51 -22.04 8.23
N ASN A 331 5.39 -22.63 7.04
CA ASN A 331 5.03 -24.04 6.87
C ASN A 331 6.18 -24.96 7.31
N LEU A 332 7.43 -24.59 7.02
CA LEU A 332 8.61 -25.35 7.47
C LEU A 332 8.77 -25.35 9.00
N ILE A 333 8.30 -24.30 9.68
CA ILE A 333 8.29 -24.23 11.15
C ILE A 333 7.13 -25.05 11.73
N LEU A 334 5.93 -24.98 11.14
CA LEU A 334 4.75 -25.67 11.66
C LEU A 334 4.71 -27.16 11.34
N LEU A 335 5.31 -27.60 10.23
CA LEU A 335 5.33 -29.00 9.83
C LEU A 335 5.97 -29.94 10.87
N PRO A 336 7.20 -29.69 11.39
CA PRO A 336 7.78 -30.53 12.44
C PRO A 336 6.96 -30.48 13.72
N PHE A 337 6.37 -29.33 14.06
CA PHE A 337 5.48 -29.20 15.21
C PHE A 337 4.20 -30.04 15.06
N GLY A 338 3.57 -30.03 13.88
CA GLY A 338 2.40 -30.84 13.57
C GLY A 338 2.69 -32.34 13.59
N ILE A 339 3.85 -32.76 13.07
CA ILE A 339 4.30 -34.16 13.14
C ILE A 339 4.54 -34.56 14.60
N TRP A 340 5.23 -33.73 15.37
CA TRP A 340 5.50 -33.97 16.79
C TRP A 340 4.21 -34.07 17.63
N MET A 341 3.26 -33.16 17.41
CA MET A 341 1.92 -33.20 18.02
C MET A 341 1.17 -34.49 17.68
N THR A 342 1.20 -34.90 16.42
CA THR A 342 0.56 -36.15 15.96
C THR A 342 1.19 -37.37 16.61
N TYR A 343 2.52 -37.42 16.70
CA TYR A 343 3.23 -38.49 17.39
C TYR A 343 2.83 -38.56 18.88
N LYS A 344 2.77 -37.41 19.55
CA LYS A 344 2.36 -37.33 20.96
C LYS A 344 0.92 -37.77 21.19
N ALA A 345 0.02 -37.44 20.26
CA ALA A 345 -1.37 -37.89 20.28
C ALA A 345 -1.48 -39.42 20.19
N LEU A 346 -0.65 -40.06 19.36
CA LEU A 346 -0.60 -41.52 19.22
C LEU A 346 -0.05 -42.22 20.46
N THR A 347 0.91 -41.60 21.16
CA THR A 347 1.52 -42.14 22.39
C THR A 347 0.74 -41.86 23.67
N ASP A 348 -0.54 -41.45 23.58
CA ASP A 348 -1.44 -41.13 24.71
C ASP A 348 -0.81 -40.18 25.76
N SER A 349 -0.02 -39.21 25.29
CA SER A 349 0.70 -38.29 26.18
C SER A 349 -0.25 -37.25 26.78
N GLN A 350 -0.37 -37.21 28.11
CA GLN A 350 -1.10 -36.18 28.87
C GLN A 350 -0.36 -34.83 28.91
N LEU A 351 0.11 -34.32 27.78
CA LEU A 351 0.85 -33.06 27.67
C LEU A 351 0.02 -31.83 28.08
N PHE A 352 -1.31 -31.93 28.04
CA PHE A 352 -2.23 -30.83 28.32
C PHE A 352 -3.25 -31.18 29.42
N ASP A 353 -2.82 -31.87 30.47
CA ASP A 353 -3.67 -32.14 31.63
C ASP A 353 -3.93 -30.84 32.41
N ALA A 354 -5.16 -30.33 32.31
CA ALA A 354 -5.60 -29.09 32.96
C ALA A 354 -5.38 -29.12 34.48
N GLU A 355 -5.39 -30.30 35.13
CA GLU A 355 -5.13 -30.42 36.56
C GLU A 355 -3.67 -30.09 36.93
N LYS A 356 -2.70 -30.47 36.09
CA LYS A 356 -1.27 -30.17 36.31
C LYS A 356 -0.98 -28.67 36.15
N TYR A 357 -1.58 -28.02 35.15
CA TYR A 357 -1.44 -26.57 34.97
C TYR A 357 -2.19 -25.79 36.05
N LYS A 358 -3.38 -26.24 36.46
CA LYS A 358 -4.12 -25.62 37.57
C LYS A 358 -3.37 -25.73 38.89
N ALA A 359 -2.61 -26.81 39.11
CA ALA A 359 -1.71 -26.96 40.26
C ALA A 359 -0.51 -25.99 40.22
N LEU A 360 0.08 -25.74 39.04
CA LEU A 360 1.15 -24.76 38.84
C LEU A 360 0.70 -23.30 39.08
N PHE A 361 -0.53 -22.95 38.71
CA PHE A 361 -1.08 -21.60 38.93
C PHE A 361 -1.82 -21.44 40.29
N LYS A 362 -2.07 -22.54 41.01
CA LYS A 362 -2.70 -22.56 42.34
C LYS A 362 -2.05 -21.63 43.39
N PRO A 363 -0.71 -21.51 43.51
CA PRO A 363 -0.10 -20.57 44.45
C PRO A 363 -0.34 -19.10 44.08
N ILE A 364 -0.46 -18.80 42.79
CA ILE A 364 -0.70 -17.44 42.28
C ILE A 364 -2.17 -17.07 42.48
N THR A 365 -3.10 -17.98 42.15
CA THR A 365 -4.55 -17.73 42.31
C THR A 365 -5.00 -17.71 43.77
N LYS A 366 -4.31 -18.44 44.68
CA LYS A 366 -4.57 -18.37 46.13
C LYS A 366 -4.29 -16.98 46.73
N ARG A 367 -3.42 -16.19 46.10
CA ARG A 367 -3.11 -14.81 46.54
C ARG A 367 -4.22 -13.81 46.22
N PHE A 368 -5.09 -14.16 45.26
CA PHE A 368 -6.21 -13.32 44.81
C PHE A 368 -7.60 -13.89 45.17
N SER A 369 -7.70 -15.14 45.64
CA SER A 369 -8.95 -15.67 46.19
C SER A 369 -9.06 -15.31 47.67
N LYS A 370 -9.97 -14.42 48.05
CA LYS A 370 -10.40 -14.26 49.45
C LYS A 370 -10.81 -15.64 49.99
N SER A 371 -10.34 -15.99 51.19
CA SER A 371 -10.83 -17.18 51.88
C SER A 371 -12.34 -17.08 51.96
N LYS A 372 -13.07 -18.08 51.45
CA LYS A 372 -14.48 -18.23 51.83
C LYS A 372 -14.49 -18.47 53.33
N GLU A 373 -14.83 -17.42 54.07
CA GLU A 373 -15.20 -17.53 55.46
C GLU A 373 -16.37 -18.52 55.52
N HIS A 374 -16.23 -19.54 56.36
CA HIS A 374 -17.28 -20.53 56.56
C HIS A 374 -18.50 -19.81 57.12
N GLN A 375 -19.52 -19.55 56.30
CA GLN A 375 -20.87 -19.31 56.80
C GLN A 375 -21.38 -20.62 57.39
N ARG A 376 -21.00 -20.88 58.64
CA ARG A 376 -21.74 -21.76 59.54
C ARG A 376 -22.69 -20.83 60.29
N TYR A 377 -23.99 -21.05 60.08
CA TYR A 377 -25.15 -20.29 60.57
C TYR A 377 -25.55 -19.05 59.76
N GLN A 378 -26.43 -19.25 58.78
CA GLN A 378 -27.76 -18.62 58.69
C GLN A 378 -28.65 -19.42 57.74
#